data_AF-A0A2S8STG8-F1
#
_entry.id   AF-A0A2S8STG8-F1
#
_cell.length_a   1.000
_cell.length_b   1.000
_cell.length_c   1.000
_cell.angle_alpha   90.00
_cell.angle_beta   90.00
_cell.angle_gamma   90.00
#
_symmetry.space_group_name_H-M   'P 1'
#
loop_
_entity.id
_entity.type
_entity.pdbx_description
1 polymer ?
#
loop_
_entity_poly.entity_id
_entity_poly.type
_entity_poly.pdbx_seq_one_letter_code
_entity_poly.pdbx_strand_id
1 'polypeptide(L)'
;MVSRRPTLISICAALTFCRCANWFGLDATRETVEVSEIRDGLEWDIVSHDARKFFGFLLKDSGYALEQVMSPLVVVSTPEHEELKAIAQKCHNRRFARHYLGFGENQWRFWIKKSPPRVKPLLYIYRVLLTGIHLMQSGELECNLAVLNQIFKISVVDDLIAMKTATLEQVELPDADLDFYRAEYDKLRALLVESETHSPLPPSVDIRGELNDLLLRLRFR
;
A
#
# COMPACT_ATOMS: atom_id res chain seq x y z
N MET A 1 11.95 -18.08 13.21
CA MET A 1 12.22 -18.78 11.94
C MET A 1 11.57 -17.97 10.83
N VAL A 2 12.25 -16.94 10.34
CA VAL A 2 11.70 -16.01 9.34
C VAL A 2 11.67 -16.74 8.00
N SER A 3 10.45 -17.07 7.57
CA SER A 3 10.17 -17.80 6.33
C SER A 3 10.79 -17.08 5.13
N ARG A 4 11.81 -17.68 4.54
CA ARG A 4 12.29 -17.37 3.18
C ARG A 4 11.13 -17.63 2.20
N ARG A 5 10.33 -16.61 1.89
CA ARG A 5 9.39 -16.66 0.78
C ARG A 5 9.92 -15.81 -0.38
N PRO A 6 9.71 -16.27 -1.63
CA PRO A 6 10.12 -15.54 -2.82
C PRO A 6 9.43 -14.18 -2.83
N THR A 7 10.15 -13.17 -3.28
CA THR A 7 9.74 -11.77 -3.42
C THR A 7 8.48 -11.61 -4.28
N LEU A 8 7.32 -11.80 -3.65
CA LEU A 8 6.04 -11.22 -4.07
C LEU A 8 5.81 -10.03 -3.14
N ILE A 9 6.23 -8.85 -3.60
CA ILE A 9 5.88 -7.52 -3.07
C ILE A 9 5.72 -7.52 -1.53
N SER A 10 6.84 -7.66 -0.82
CA SER A 10 6.84 -7.70 0.64
C SER A 10 6.61 -6.30 1.21
N ILE A 11 5.36 -5.98 1.53
CA ILE A 11 5.05 -4.97 2.55
C ILE A 11 5.39 -5.65 3.89
N CYS A 12 6.63 -5.47 4.37
CA CYS A 12 6.96 -5.80 5.76
C CYS A 12 6.28 -4.77 6.66
N ALA A 13 5.01 -4.99 6.98
CA ALA A 13 4.29 -4.21 7.98
C ALA A 13 4.67 -4.72 9.38
N ALA A 14 5.80 -4.27 9.89
CA ALA A 14 5.98 -4.24 11.34
C ALA A 14 5.24 -3.00 11.85
N LEU A 15 3.95 -3.13 12.18
CA LEU A 15 3.20 -2.09 12.91
C LEU A 15 3.64 -2.06 14.37
N THR A 16 4.91 -1.74 14.58
CA THR A 16 5.42 -1.37 15.89
C THR A 16 5.31 0.14 15.97
N PHE A 17 4.38 0.64 16.79
CA PHE A 17 4.32 2.07 17.05
C PHE A 17 5.53 2.48 17.87
N CYS A 18 6.30 3.46 17.36
CA CYS A 18 7.38 4.02 18.14
C CYS A 18 6.77 4.80 19.32
N ARG A 19 7.11 4.43 20.58
CA ARG A 19 6.67 5.19 21.76
C ARG A 19 7.48 6.47 21.87
N CYS A 20 6.90 7.61 21.50
CA CYS A 20 7.50 8.91 21.83
C CYS A 20 7.46 9.16 23.34
N ALA A 21 8.64 9.28 23.96
CA ALA A 21 8.80 9.48 25.41
C ALA A 21 8.44 10.89 25.92
N ASN A 22 8.24 11.88 25.04
CA ASN A 22 8.03 13.28 25.43
C ASN A 22 6.67 13.85 24.97
N TRP A 23 5.57 13.09 25.08
CA TRP A 23 4.25 13.54 24.61
C TRP A 23 3.66 14.73 25.40
N PHE A 24 4.05 14.88 26.68
CA PHE A 24 3.64 16.03 27.50
C PHE A 24 4.60 17.23 27.41
N GLY A 25 5.74 17.06 26.74
CA GLY A 25 6.73 18.12 26.59
C GLY A 25 6.43 19.05 25.42
N LEU A 26 7.13 20.19 25.39
CA LEU A 26 7.02 21.19 24.32
C LEU A 26 7.92 20.87 23.11
N ASP A 27 8.81 19.89 23.25
CA ASP A 27 9.77 19.56 22.20
C ASP A 27 9.15 18.68 21.12
N ALA A 28 9.60 18.90 19.88
CA ALA A 28 9.22 18.05 18.77
C ALA A 28 9.63 16.59 19.05
N THR A 29 8.67 15.67 18.90
CA THR A 29 8.92 14.25 19.07
C THR A 29 9.31 13.61 17.75
N ARG A 30 10.21 12.61 17.80
CA ARG A 30 10.59 11.84 16.61
C ARG A 30 9.46 10.89 16.24
N GLU A 31 8.66 11.28 15.26
CA GLU A 31 7.48 10.51 14.84
C GLU A 31 7.75 9.40 13.82
N THR A 32 8.99 9.26 13.35
CA THR A 32 9.37 8.23 12.37
C THR A 32 10.78 7.72 12.63
N VAL A 33 10.91 6.40 12.64
CA VAL A 33 12.16 5.67 12.77
C VAL A 33 12.36 4.88 11.49
N GLU A 34 13.53 5.06 10.88
CA GLU A 34 13.90 4.45 9.62
C GLU A 34 15.22 3.71 9.84
N VAL A 35 15.29 2.48 9.33
CA VAL A 35 16.49 1.64 9.32
C VAL A 35 16.61 1.09 7.91
N SER A 36 17.67 1.49 7.21
CA SER A 36 18.02 0.98 5.88
C SER A 36 19.47 0.48 5.92
N GLU A 37 19.64 -0.83 6.03
CA GLU A 37 20.97 -1.45 6.13
C GLU A 37 20.98 -2.89 5.60
N ILE A 38 22.17 -3.42 5.28
CA ILE A 38 22.35 -4.85 5.01
C ILE A 38 22.92 -5.49 6.27
N ARG A 39 22.19 -6.44 6.87
CA ARG A 39 22.60 -7.20 8.06
C ARG A 39 22.38 -8.68 7.83
N ASP A 40 23.43 -9.48 8.06
CA ASP A 40 23.44 -10.93 7.83
C ASP A 40 23.07 -11.33 6.38
N GLY A 41 23.46 -10.51 5.40
CA GLY A 41 23.12 -10.71 3.99
C GLY A 41 21.65 -10.46 3.64
N LEU A 42 20.86 -9.95 4.59
CA LEU A 42 19.48 -9.51 4.38
C LEU A 42 19.43 -7.99 4.27
N GLU A 43 18.65 -7.50 3.33
CA GLU A 43 18.30 -6.09 3.24
C GLU A 43 17.23 -5.77 4.28
N TRP A 44 17.58 -4.95 5.27
CA TRP A 44 16.68 -4.39 6.26
C TRP A 44 16.24 -3.03 5.77
N ASP A 45 14.98 -2.92 5.38
CA ASP A 45 14.32 -1.65 5.04
C ASP A 45 13.07 -1.53 5.92
N ILE A 46 13.24 -0.88 7.07
CA ILE A 46 12.20 -0.73 8.09
C ILE A 46 11.87 0.74 8.24
N VAL A 47 10.58 1.04 8.12
CA VAL A 47 10.00 2.33 8.46
C VAL A 47 8.90 2.10 9.49
N SER A 48 9.03 2.74 10.64
CA SER A 48 8.03 2.73 11.72
C SER A 48 7.58 4.16 12.02
N HIS A 49 6.30 4.33 12.31
CA HIS A 49 5.70 5.60 12.66
C HIS A 49 5.19 5.59 14.10
N ASP A 50 5.16 6.78 14.70
CA ASP A 50 4.34 7.04 15.87
C ASP A 50 2.85 6.82 15.57
N ALA A 51 2.10 6.30 16.54
CA ALA A 51 0.66 6.02 16.39
C ALA A 51 -0.14 7.24 15.92
N ARG A 52 0.16 8.44 16.44
CA ARG A 52 -0.53 9.67 16.04
C ARG A 52 -0.33 9.97 14.57
N LYS A 53 0.92 9.89 14.11
CA LYS A 53 1.29 10.15 12.72
C LYS A 53 0.65 9.13 11.79
N PHE A 54 0.69 7.85 12.17
CA PHE A 54 0.09 6.77 11.40
C PHE A 54 -1.43 6.88 11.30
N PHE A 55 -2.13 7.17 12.41
CA PHE A 55 -3.57 7.45 12.41
C PHE A 55 -3.90 8.67 11.56
N GLY A 56 -3.02 9.68 11.55
CA GLY A 56 -3.10 10.81 10.65
C GLY A 56 -3.05 10.44 9.17
N PHE A 57 -2.39 9.35 8.78
CA PHE A 57 -2.44 8.83 7.41
C PHE A 57 -3.79 8.19 7.09
N LEU A 58 -4.35 7.38 8.00
CA LEU A 58 -5.67 6.79 7.83
C LEU A 58 -6.76 7.87 7.69
N LEU A 59 -6.69 8.92 8.51
CA LEU A 59 -7.61 10.08 8.44
C LEU A 59 -7.49 10.90 7.15
N LYS A 60 -6.45 10.67 6.35
CA LYS A 60 -6.22 11.31 5.04
C LYS A 60 -6.47 10.33 3.88
N ASP A 61 -7.21 9.24 4.13
CA ASP A 61 -7.54 8.22 3.14
C ASP A 61 -6.28 7.64 2.46
N SER A 62 -5.20 7.45 3.24
CA SER A 62 -3.95 6.90 2.75
C SER A 62 -4.09 5.41 2.48
N GLY A 63 -4.10 5.02 1.20
CA GLY A 63 -4.03 3.62 0.79
C GLY A 63 -2.81 2.92 1.37
N TYR A 64 -1.64 3.58 1.38
CA TYR A 64 -0.44 3.07 2.06
C TYR A 64 -0.70 2.62 3.51
N ALA A 65 -1.35 3.45 4.33
CA ALA A 65 -1.63 3.10 5.72
C ALA A 65 -2.70 2.01 5.83
N LEU A 66 -3.74 2.07 5.00
CA LEU A 66 -4.80 1.07 4.96
C LEU A 66 -4.25 -0.32 4.60
N GLU A 67 -3.47 -0.40 3.51
CA GLU A 67 -2.85 -1.63 3.04
C GLU A 67 -1.90 -2.23 4.09
N GLN A 68 -1.17 -1.39 4.85
CA GLN A 68 -0.28 -1.86 5.91
C GLN A 68 -1.05 -2.47 7.09
N VAL A 69 -2.12 -1.82 7.55
CA VAL A 69 -2.98 -2.34 8.64
C VAL A 69 -3.65 -3.65 8.23
N MET A 70 -4.10 -3.72 6.98
CA MET A 70 -4.85 -4.87 6.48
C MET A 70 -3.96 -6.00 5.95
N SER A 71 -2.64 -5.83 5.95
CA SER A 71 -1.70 -6.77 5.34
C SER A 71 -1.74 -8.15 6.00
N PRO A 72 -1.84 -9.24 5.22
CA PRO A 72 -1.73 -10.60 5.76
C PRO A 72 -0.28 -10.97 6.13
N LEU A 73 0.70 -10.12 5.81
CA LEU A 73 2.14 -10.37 6.04
C LEU A 73 2.63 -9.86 7.41
N VAL A 74 1.71 -9.51 8.32
CA VAL A 74 2.06 -9.07 9.67
C VAL A 74 2.67 -10.24 10.46
N VAL A 75 3.94 -10.10 10.83
CA VAL A 75 4.72 -11.15 11.53
C VAL A 75 4.33 -11.27 13.00
N VAL A 76 3.98 -10.15 13.64
CA VAL A 76 3.53 -10.08 15.04
C VAL A 76 2.33 -9.15 15.12
N SER A 77 1.24 -9.63 15.72
CA SER A 77 0.04 -8.83 16.00
C SER A 77 -0.13 -8.63 17.51
N THR A 78 -0.78 -7.53 17.89
CA THR A 78 -1.15 -7.20 19.28
C THR A 78 -2.65 -6.90 19.36
N PRO A 79 -3.27 -6.91 20.56
CA PRO A 79 -4.68 -6.54 20.69
C PRO A 79 -5.02 -5.16 20.12
N GLU A 80 -4.08 -4.21 20.20
CA GLU A 80 -4.25 -2.85 19.70
C GLU A 80 -4.19 -2.80 18.17
N HIS A 81 -3.37 -3.67 17.57
CA HIS A 81 -3.34 -3.83 16.13
C HIS A 81 -4.64 -4.47 15.61
N GLU A 82 -5.17 -5.50 16.27
CA GLU A 82 -6.47 -6.09 15.88
C GLU A 82 -7.62 -5.07 16.03
N GLU A 83 -7.58 -4.24 17.07
CA GLU A 83 -8.53 -3.14 17.21
C GLU A 83 -8.37 -2.10 16.09
N LEU A 84 -7.14 -1.72 15.73
CA LEU A 84 -6.89 -0.82 14.61
C LEU A 84 -7.40 -1.40 13.28
N LYS A 85 -7.25 -2.71 13.05
CA LYS A 85 -7.81 -3.39 11.88
C LYS A 85 -9.33 -3.28 11.84
N ALA A 86 -10.00 -3.49 12.97
CA ALA A 86 -11.45 -3.35 13.07
C ALA A 86 -11.91 -1.91 12.78
N ILE A 87 -11.13 -0.90 13.19
CA ILE A 87 -11.39 0.51 12.84
C ILE A 87 -11.14 0.75 11.34
N ALA A 88 -10.04 0.24 10.80
CA ALA A 88 -9.67 0.42 9.39
C ALA A 88 -10.67 -0.23 8.42
N GLN A 89 -11.24 -1.38 8.75
CA GLN A 89 -12.30 -2.01 7.96
C GLN A 89 -13.51 -1.10 7.73
N LYS A 90 -13.82 -0.22 8.70
CA LYS A 90 -14.95 0.73 8.60
C LYS A 90 -14.60 1.96 7.76
N CYS A 91 -13.33 2.21 7.46
CA CYS A 91 -12.88 3.49 6.91
C CYS A 91 -12.99 3.58 5.38
N HIS A 92 -13.28 2.47 4.70
CA HIS A 92 -13.39 2.41 3.25
C HIS A 92 -14.40 3.44 2.73
N ASN A 93 -13.95 4.29 1.80
CA ASN A 93 -14.75 5.35 1.23
C ASN A 93 -14.24 5.73 -0.17
N ARG A 94 -15.03 6.50 -0.93
CA ARG A 94 -14.71 6.87 -2.33
C ARG A 94 -13.40 7.64 -2.49
N ARG A 95 -12.94 8.38 -1.47
CA ARG A 95 -11.73 9.22 -1.57
C ARG A 95 -10.46 8.41 -1.78
N PHE A 96 -10.45 7.13 -1.40
CA PHE A 96 -9.34 6.23 -1.69
C PHE A 96 -9.04 6.11 -3.20
N ALA A 97 -10.03 6.29 -4.08
CA ALA A 97 -9.79 6.34 -5.53
C ALA A 97 -8.72 7.38 -5.91
N ARG A 98 -8.77 8.57 -5.28
CA ARG A 98 -7.80 9.66 -5.52
C ARG A 98 -6.40 9.28 -5.07
N HIS A 99 -6.27 8.55 -3.95
CA HIS A 99 -4.98 8.04 -3.49
C HIS A 99 -4.37 7.08 -4.52
N TYR A 100 -5.14 6.08 -4.97
CA TYR A 100 -4.66 5.08 -5.93
C TYR A 100 -4.35 5.70 -7.30
N LEU A 101 -5.17 6.64 -7.78
CA LEU A 101 -4.90 7.42 -9.00
C LEU A 101 -3.60 8.22 -8.87
N GLY A 102 -3.42 8.96 -7.78
CA GLY A 102 -2.23 9.77 -7.55
C GLY A 102 -0.95 8.94 -7.39
N PHE A 103 -1.04 7.80 -6.70
CA PHE A 103 0.10 6.87 -6.59
C PHE A 103 0.44 6.25 -7.95
N GLY A 104 -0.56 5.76 -8.69
CA GLY A 104 -0.38 5.20 -10.03
C GLY A 104 0.27 6.19 -10.98
N GLU A 105 -0.16 7.46 -10.94
CA GLU A 105 0.43 8.53 -11.75
C GLU A 105 1.90 8.80 -11.40
N ASN A 106 2.23 8.86 -10.11
CA ASN A 106 3.63 9.02 -9.68
C ASN A 106 4.49 7.85 -10.17
N GLN A 107 4.04 6.61 -10.00
CA GLN A 107 4.77 5.43 -10.47
C GLN A 107 4.94 5.43 -11.99
N TRP A 108 3.88 5.78 -12.74
CA TRP A 108 3.96 5.90 -14.20
C TRP A 108 5.01 6.93 -14.63
N ARG A 109 4.98 8.13 -14.03
CA ARG A 109 5.98 9.19 -14.29
C ARG A 109 7.40 8.76 -13.97
N PHE A 110 7.61 7.95 -12.93
CA PHE A 110 8.93 7.41 -12.61
C PHE A 110 9.36 6.33 -13.60
N TRP A 111 8.44 5.48 -14.03
CA TRP A 111 8.73 4.36 -14.92
C TRP A 111 9.16 4.82 -16.31
N ILE A 112 8.44 5.77 -16.92
CA ILE A 112 8.76 6.30 -18.27
C ILE A 112 10.09 7.08 -18.33
N LYS A 113 10.63 7.52 -17.18
CA LYS A 113 11.92 8.22 -17.10
C LYS A 113 13.12 7.28 -17.08
N LYS A 114 12.91 5.97 -16.94
CA LYS A 114 13.98 4.97 -16.91
C LYS A 114 14.14 4.34 -18.28
N SER A 115 15.39 4.21 -18.72
CA SER A 115 15.75 3.53 -19.97
C SER A 115 16.93 2.59 -19.70
N PRO A 116 16.76 1.26 -19.81
CA PRO A 116 15.49 0.58 -20.06
C PRO A 116 14.53 0.68 -18.85
N PRO A 117 13.20 0.61 -19.07
CA PRO A 117 12.24 0.50 -17.98
C PRO A 117 12.40 -0.83 -17.23
N ARG A 118 11.84 -0.92 -16.02
CA ARG A 118 11.93 -2.13 -15.17
C ARG A 118 10.57 -2.75 -14.94
N VAL A 119 10.54 -4.08 -14.73
CA VAL A 119 9.31 -4.85 -14.49
C VAL A 119 8.67 -4.48 -13.15
N LYS A 120 9.45 -4.32 -12.07
CA LYS A 120 8.92 -4.10 -10.71
C LYS A 120 8.05 -2.83 -10.59
N PRO A 121 8.46 -1.64 -11.06
CA PRO A 121 7.59 -0.47 -10.98
C PRO A 121 6.34 -0.58 -11.85
N LEU A 122 6.40 -1.29 -12.99
CA LEU A 122 5.22 -1.54 -13.81
C LEU A 122 4.20 -2.43 -13.09
N LEU A 123 4.65 -3.49 -12.41
CA LEU A 123 3.79 -4.30 -11.54
C LEU A 123 3.14 -3.47 -10.42
N TYR A 124 3.84 -2.47 -9.86
CA TYR A 124 3.25 -1.58 -8.87
C TYR A 124 2.11 -0.74 -9.45
N ILE A 125 2.23 -0.24 -10.68
CA ILE A 125 1.20 0.54 -11.35
C ILE A 125 -0.08 -0.30 -11.49
N TYR A 126 0.06 -1.53 -12.02
CA TYR A 126 -1.09 -2.44 -12.14
C TYR A 126 -1.71 -2.76 -10.79
N ARG A 127 -0.89 -3.11 -9.80
CA ARG A 127 -1.37 -3.43 -8.45
C ARG A 127 -2.21 -2.31 -7.85
N VAL A 128 -1.72 -1.07 -7.84
CA VAL A 128 -2.46 0.02 -7.18
C VAL A 128 -3.73 0.40 -7.92
N LEU A 129 -3.72 0.38 -9.26
CA LEU A 129 -4.90 0.71 -10.04
C LEU A 129 -5.97 -0.38 -9.87
N LEU A 130 -5.58 -1.65 -9.97
CA LEU A 130 -6.51 -2.77 -9.78
C LEU A 130 -7.02 -2.86 -8.34
N THR A 131 -6.20 -2.59 -7.33
CA THR A 131 -6.65 -2.47 -5.93
C THR A 131 -7.69 -1.37 -5.79
N GLY A 132 -7.43 -0.18 -6.35
CA GLY A 132 -8.38 0.92 -6.32
C GLY A 132 -9.69 0.57 -7.01
N ILE A 133 -9.63 -0.04 -8.19
CA ILE A 133 -10.83 -0.45 -8.96
C ILE A 133 -11.63 -1.47 -8.16
N HIS A 134 -10.97 -2.51 -7.63
CA HIS A 134 -11.64 -3.53 -6.83
C HIS A 134 -12.31 -2.95 -5.58
N LEU A 135 -11.61 -2.07 -4.86
CA LEU A 135 -12.17 -1.39 -3.68
C LEU A 135 -13.39 -0.56 -4.05
N MET A 136 -13.33 0.20 -5.16
CA MET A 136 -14.46 1.02 -5.59
C MET A 136 -15.64 0.18 -6.06
N GLN A 137 -15.42 -0.98 -6.66
CA GLN A 137 -16.49 -1.84 -7.19
C GLN A 137 -17.13 -2.73 -6.12
N SER A 138 -16.35 -3.23 -5.16
CA SER A 138 -16.80 -4.24 -4.19
C SER A 138 -16.95 -3.71 -2.77
N GLY A 139 -16.23 -2.65 -2.40
CA GLY A 139 -16.06 -2.21 -1.02
C GLY A 139 -15.01 -3.00 -0.24
N GLU A 140 -14.42 -4.04 -0.84
CA GLU A 140 -13.41 -4.89 -0.22
C GLU A 140 -12.00 -4.52 -0.66
N LEU A 141 -11.04 -4.65 0.25
CA LEU A 141 -9.63 -4.37 -0.04
C LEU A 141 -8.89 -5.65 -0.46
N GLU A 142 -8.37 -5.66 -1.68
CA GLU A 142 -7.43 -6.69 -2.15
C GLU A 142 -6.19 -6.01 -2.73
N CYS A 143 -5.01 -6.45 -2.27
CA CYS A 143 -3.71 -5.85 -2.58
C CYS A 143 -2.79 -6.81 -3.34
N ASN A 144 -3.16 -8.08 -3.45
CA ASN A 144 -2.45 -9.12 -4.17
C ASN A 144 -2.78 -9.04 -5.66
N LEU A 145 -1.81 -8.58 -6.45
CA LEU A 145 -1.95 -8.44 -7.89
C LEU A 145 -2.33 -9.75 -8.59
N ALA A 146 -1.84 -10.90 -8.13
CA ALA A 146 -2.19 -12.19 -8.74
C ALA A 146 -3.67 -12.52 -8.53
N VAL A 147 -4.23 -12.23 -7.35
CA VAL A 147 -5.67 -12.41 -7.07
C VAL A 147 -6.50 -11.41 -7.89
N LEU A 148 -6.09 -10.14 -7.90
CA LEU A 148 -6.75 -9.11 -8.71
C LEU A 148 -6.76 -9.49 -10.20
N ASN A 149 -5.66 -10.02 -10.72
CA ASN A 149 -5.59 -10.40 -12.12
C ASN A 149 -6.47 -11.61 -12.47
N GLN A 150 -6.84 -12.44 -11.49
CA GLN A 150 -7.85 -13.48 -11.71
C GLN A 150 -9.23 -12.88 -12.02
N ILE A 151 -9.52 -11.67 -11.54
CA ILE A 151 -10.77 -10.94 -11.77
C ILE A 151 -10.67 -10.11 -13.05
N PHE A 152 -9.62 -9.29 -13.18
CA PHE A 152 -9.52 -8.28 -14.24
C PHE A 152 -8.89 -8.78 -15.55
N LYS A 153 -8.16 -9.90 -15.51
CA LYS A 153 -7.59 -10.57 -16.70
C LYS A 153 -6.76 -9.63 -17.60
N ILE A 154 -5.88 -8.83 -16.99
CA ILE A 154 -4.93 -8.01 -17.73
C ILE A 154 -3.87 -8.93 -18.32
N SER A 155 -3.81 -8.97 -19.66
CA SER A 155 -3.07 -10.00 -20.41
C SER A 155 -1.59 -10.09 -20.05
N VAL A 156 -0.94 -8.96 -19.80
CA VAL A 156 0.51 -8.90 -19.54
C VAL A 156 0.90 -9.15 -18.09
N VAL A 157 -0.04 -9.12 -17.14
CA VAL A 157 0.30 -9.13 -15.71
C VAL A 157 0.91 -10.47 -15.29
N ASP A 158 0.38 -11.60 -15.77
CA ASP A 158 0.90 -12.92 -15.39
C ASP A 158 2.34 -13.12 -15.91
N ASP A 159 2.62 -12.69 -17.14
CA ASP A 159 3.97 -12.74 -17.72
C ASP A 159 4.95 -11.85 -16.96
N LEU A 160 4.54 -10.63 -16.59
CA LEU A 160 5.37 -9.72 -15.79
C LEU A 160 5.65 -10.29 -14.39
N ILE A 161 4.68 -10.95 -13.76
CA ILE A 161 4.86 -11.65 -12.48
C ILE A 161 5.85 -12.81 -12.65
N ALA A 162 5.71 -13.61 -13.71
CA ALA A 162 6.61 -14.72 -14.01
C ALA A 162 8.05 -14.22 -14.21
N MET A 163 8.24 -13.17 -15.02
CA MET A 163 9.54 -12.51 -15.21
C MET A 163 10.15 -12.06 -13.89
N LYS A 164 9.38 -11.40 -13.02
CA LYS A 164 9.89 -10.92 -11.73
C LYS A 164 10.23 -12.04 -10.76
N THR A 165 9.53 -13.17 -10.84
CA THR A 165 9.73 -14.32 -9.94
C THR A 165 10.91 -15.18 -10.36
N ALA A 166 11.17 -15.29 -11.67
CA ALA A 166 12.32 -16.01 -12.22
C ALA A 166 13.66 -15.38 -11.81
N THR A 167 13.70 -14.06 -11.59
CA THR A 167 14.93 -13.33 -11.29
C THR A 167 14.79 -12.57 -9.96
N LEU A 168 15.62 -12.93 -8.98
CA LEU A 168 15.67 -12.21 -7.69
C LEU A 168 16.17 -10.76 -7.85
N GLU A 169 16.81 -10.45 -8.97
CA GLU A 169 17.37 -9.13 -9.30
C GLU A 169 16.36 -8.15 -9.95
N GLN A 170 16.85 -6.95 -10.27
CA GLN A 170 16.10 -5.91 -10.98
C GLN A 170 15.96 -6.32 -12.45
N VAL A 171 14.77 -6.79 -12.84
CA VAL A 171 14.49 -7.19 -14.23
C VAL A 171 14.20 -5.96 -15.08
N GLU A 172 15.05 -5.73 -16.07
CA GLU A 172 14.86 -4.73 -17.11
C GLU A 172 13.90 -5.24 -18.21
N LEU A 173 13.24 -4.31 -18.88
CA LEU A 173 12.31 -4.56 -19.97
C LEU A 173 12.78 -3.76 -21.20
N PRO A 174 13.85 -4.20 -21.88
CA PRO A 174 14.50 -3.41 -22.93
C PRO A 174 13.61 -3.16 -24.15
N ASP A 175 12.78 -4.15 -24.52
CA ASP A 175 11.85 -4.08 -25.65
C ASP A 175 10.41 -3.76 -25.20
N ALA A 176 10.27 -2.92 -24.17
CA ALA A 176 8.96 -2.51 -23.67
C ALA A 176 8.20 -1.72 -24.75
N ASP A 177 7.04 -2.24 -25.16
CA ASP A 177 6.08 -1.49 -25.97
C ASP A 177 5.42 -0.39 -25.12
N LEU A 178 6.05 0.79 -25.10
CA LEU A 178 5.60 1.92 -24.30
C LEU A 178 4.19 2.39 -24.68
N ASP A 179 3.83 2.31 -25.96
CA ASP A 179 2.50 2.73 -26.43
C ASP A 179 1.43 1.76 -25.94
N PHE A 180 1.71 0.46 -25.99
CA PHE A 180 0.86 -0.57 -25.40
C PHE A 180 0.66 -0.34 -23.89
N TYR A 181 1.74 -0.21 -23.13
CA TYR A 181 1.64 -0.01 -21.67
C TYR A 181 0.95 1.31 -21.33
N ARG A 182 1.13 2.34 -22.14
CA ARG A 182 0.44 3.62 -21.97
C ARG A 182 -1.05 3.47 -22.17
N ALA A 183 -1.48 2.77 -23.22
CA ALA A 183 -2.89 2.51 -23.47
C ALA A 183 -3.53 1.70 -22.33
N GLU A 184 -2.86 0.67 -21.82
CA GLU A 184 -3.35 -0.12 -20.69
C GLU A 184 -3.45 0.72 -19.40
N TYR A 185 -2.44 1.53 -19.11
CA TYR A 185 -2.46 2.45 -17.97
C TYR A 185 -3.62 3.47 -18.05
N ASP A 186 -3.82 4.10 -19.21
CA ASP A 186 -4.87 5.09 -19.40
C ASP A 186 -6.27 4.45 -19.31
N LYS A 187 -6.47 3.23 -19.83
CA LYS A 187 -7.70 2.45 -19.66
C LYS A 187 -8.01 2.18 -18.19
N LEU A 188 -7.04 1.69 -17.42
CA LEU A 188 -7.24 1.39 -16.00
C LEU A 188 -7.52 2.64 -15.17
N ARG A 189 -6.90 3.78 -15.50
CA ARG A 189 -7.22 5.05 -14.85
C ARG A 189 -8.64 5.51 -15.12
N ALA A 190 -9.09 5.44 -16.37
CA ALA A 190 -10.46 5.76 -16.73
C ALA A 190 -11.45 4.86 -15.98
N LEU A 191 -11.18 3.56 -15.91
CA LEU A 191 -12.00 2.59 -15.18
C LEU A 191 -12.06 2.87 -13.68
N LEU A 192 -10.95 3.30 -13.06
CA LEU A 192 -10.95 3.68 -11.64
C LEU A 192 -11.80 4.93 -11.38
N VAL A 193 -11.72 5.94 -12.25
CA VAL A 193 -12.58 7.14 -12.16
C VAL A 193 -14.06 6.78 -12.33
N GLU A 194 -14.37 5.92 -13.30
CA GLU A 194 -15.74 5.43 -13.50
C GLU A 194 -16.24 4.62 -12.29
N SER A 195 -15.37 3.78 -11.71
CA SER A 195 -15.70 2.97 -10.54
C SER A 195 -15.94 3.83 -9.29
N GLU A 196 -15.19 4.91 -9.08
CA GLU A 196 -15.45 5.89 -8.00
C GLU A 196 -16.87 6.47 -8.12
N THR A 197 -17.29 6.79 -9.35
CA THR A 197 -18.60 7.41 -9.64
C THR A 197 -19.76 6.48 -9.27
N HIS A 198 -19.62 5.18 -9.56
CA HIS A 198 -20.65 4.17 -9.34
C HIS A 198 -20.47 3.37 -8.04
N SER A 199 -19.50 3.76 -7.19
CA SER A 199 -19.12 2.99 -6.02
C SER A 199 -20.24 2.87 -4.98
N PRO A 200 -20.45 1.70 -4.36
CA PRO A 200 -21.37 1.55 -3.23
C PRO A 200 -20.82 2.18 -1.94
N LEU A 201 -19.52 2.48 -1.89
CA LEU A 201 -18.88 3.08 -0.73
C LEU A 201 -19.43 4.49 -0.46
N PRO A 202 -19.45 4.95 0.80
CA PRO A 202 -19.83 6.31 1.12
C PRO A 202 -18.81 7.34 0.57
N PRO A 203 -19.21 8.60 0.34
CA PRO A 203 -18.29 9.66 -0.10
C PRO A 203 -17.15 9.96 0.89
N SER A 204 -17.36 9.69 2.18
CA SER A 204 -16.38 9.78 3.26
C SER A 204 -16.88 9.04 4.49
N VAL A 205 -15.95 8.60 5.35
CA VAL A 205 -16.24 8.06 6.68
C VAL A 205 -15.46 8.88 7.72
N ASP A 206 -16.02 9.08 8.90
CA ASP A 206 -15.31 9.65 10.04
C ASP A 206 -14.98 8.57 11.07
N ILE A 207 -13.70 8.21 11.17
CA ILE A 207 -13.15 7.28 12.17
C ILE A 207 -12.33 8.00 13.25
N ARG A 208 -12.38 9.34 13.31
CA ARG A 208 -11.50 10.15 14.19
C ARG A 208 -11.72 9.84 15.66
N GLY A 209 -12.96 9.65 16.10
CA GLY A 209 -13.29 9.31 17.48
C GLY A 209 -12.64 7.99 17.90
N GLU A 210 -12.87 6.91 17.14
CA GLU A 210 -12.32 5.58 17.42
C GLU A 210 -10.78 5.58 17.44
N LEU A 211 -10.15 6.25 16.47
CA LEU A 211 -8.68 6.38 16.44
C LEU A 211 -8.15 7.20 17.62
N ASN A 212 -8.85 8.25 18.04
CA ASN A 212 -8.46 9.06 19.18
C ASN A 212 -8.54 8.27 20.48
N ASP A 213 -9.59 7.48 20.68
CA ASP A 213 -9.75 6.66 21.88
C ASP A 213 -8.69 5.55 21.97
N LEU A 214 -8.34 4.92 20.84
CA LEU A 214 -7.21 4.00 20.75
C LEU A 214 -5.89 4.69 21.07
N LEU A 215 -5.66 5.89 20.51
CA LEU A 215 -4.45 6.66 20.73
C LEU A 215 -4.28 7.04 22.21
N LEU A 216 -5.33 7.51 22.88
CA LEU A 216 -5.30 7.83 24.30
C LEU A 216 -4.93 6.60 25.12
N ARG A 217 -5.56 5.44 24.89
CA ARG A 217 -5.21 4.20 25.58
C ARG A 217 -3.77 3.74 25.32
N LEU A 218 -3.26 3.92 24.11
CA LEU A 218 -1.85 3.63 23.79
C LEU A 218 -0.88 4.53 24.58
N ARG A 219 -1.28 5.76 24.92
CA ARG A 219 -0.45 6.74 25.64
C ARG A 219 -0.47 6.57 27.15
N PHE A 220 -1.60 6.16 27.72
CA PHE A 220 -1.78 6.02 29.17
C PHE A 220 -1.47 4.60 29.69
N ARG A 221 -0.75 3.79 28.91
CA ARG A 221 -0.29 2.44 29.27
C ARG A 221 1.16 2.41 29.71
#